data_AF-A0A6J7JIN1-F1
#
_entry.id   AF-A0A6J7JIN1-F1
#
_cell.length_a   1.000
_cell.length_b   1.000
_cell.length_c   1.000
_cell.angle_alpha   90.00
_cell.angle_beta   90.00
_cell.angle_gamma   90.00
#
_symmetry.space_group_name_H-M   'P 1'
#
loop_
_entity.id
_entity.type
_entity.pdbx_description
1 polymer ?
#
loop_
_entity_poly.entity_id
_entity_poly.type
_entity_poly.pdbx_seq_one_letter_code
_entity_poly.pdbx_strand_id
1 'polypeptide(L)'
;MRALRTILLTLATVLAALLLVAAGVWIGGRHADAVPSPVRSALTGSTDRRIVNEALDRIEEIYYRKIPRSVLADEAIAGAVKNLNDRFSTYFTPAEYHRFQDAQDSRFTGVGVSVQQDKDGLRIVSVYDGSPAKRGGIAPGDVIVAAGGKKLAGLDSEKSTALIKGPAGTDIALEVRHKGVTKKLTLTRSRISVPVVASTMRVVCGKKIGVVSLSQFSSGAHAEVYRALERLRARGAEGYVFDLRGNGGGLVDEAQLIASAYLQDGVVVTTKGRTVPERRLEATGRPVVPMGAPVAVLVDRDTASASEIVAGALQDRGRATLVGTRTFGKGVFQEVIELSNGGALDITAGQYFTPSGRNLGGRGVSQGRGLEPDVRAKDNPKTRVDEARRIALSTVAAELGCATAAPSRP
;
A
#
# COMPACT_ATOMS: atom_id res chain seq x y z
N MET A 1 -75.60 -15.39 -14.58
CA MET A 1 -75.10 -15.88 -13.28
C MET A 1 -73.57 -15.94 -13.17
N ARG A 2 -72.82 -16.45 -14.16
CA ARG A 2 -71.35 -16.53 -14.07
C ARG A 2 -70.65 -15.16 -14.00
N ALA A 3 -71.04 -14.20 -14.84
CA ALA A 3 -70.45 -12.85 -14.85
C ALA A 3 -70.61 -12.08 -13.52
N LEU A 4 -71.78 -12.20 -12.87
CA LEU A 4 -72.04 -11.56 -11.57
C LEU A 4 -71.15 -12.14 -10.47
N ARG A 5 -70.90 -13.46 -10.48
CA ARG A 5 -69.98 -14.11 -9.54
C ARG A 5 -68.54 -13.63 -9.74
N THR A 6 -68.08 -13.48 -10.99
CA THR A 6 -66.72 -13.02 -11.26
C THR A 6 -66.50 -11.58 -10.79
N ILE A 7 -67.47 -10.70 -11.02
CA ILE A 7 -67.43 -9.30 -10.57
C ILE A 7 -67.44 -9.20 -9.05
N LEU A 8 -68.26 -10.00 -8.37
CA LEU A 8 -68.29 -10.05 -6.90
C LEU A 8 -66.97 -10.58 -6.32
N LEU A 9 -66.35 -11.56 -6.96
CA LEU A 9 -65.04 -12.10 -6.55
C LEU A 9 -63.92 -11.08 -6.73
N THR A 10 -63.88 -10.34 -7.85
CA THR A 10 -62.87 -9.30 -8.06
C THR A 10 -63.07 -8.09 -7.14
N LEU A 11 -64.31 -7.69 -6.85
CA LEU A 11 -64.57 -6.66 -5.86
C LEU A 11 -64.15 -7.09 -4.45
N ALA A 12 -64.41 -8.34 -4.08
CA ALA A 12 -64.00 -8.89 -2.79
C ALA A 12 -62.47 -8.96 -2.66
N THR A 13 -61.74 -9.35 -3.71
CA THR A 13 -60.26 -9.40 -3.67
C THR A 13 -59.64 -8.00 -3.63
N VAL A 14 -60.17 -7.04 -4.39
CA VAL A 14 -59.71 -5.65 -4.35
C VAL A 14 -59.98 -5.03 -2.97
N LEU A 15 -61.17 -5.27 -2.39
CA LEU A 15 -61.50 -4.79 -1.06
C LEU A 15 -60.60 -5.41 0.01
N ALA A 16 -60.32 -6.72 -0.08
CA ALA A 16 -59.38 -7.39 0.82
C ALA A 16 -57.96 -6.82 0.71
N ALA A 17 -57.48 -6.54 -0.50
CA ALA A 17 -56.17 -5.93 -0.72
C ALA A 17 -56.10 -4.50 -0.14
N LEU A 18 -57.14 -3.69 -0.32
CA LEU A 18 -57.22 -2.34 0.25
C LEU A 18 -57.29 -2.37 1.78
N LEU A 19 -58.03 -3.31 2.37
CA LEU A 19 -58.08 -3.50 3.81
C LEU A 19 -56.73 -3.95 4.38
N LEU A 20 -55.98 -4.80 3.68
CA LEU A 20 -54.62 -5.19 4.08
C LEU A 20 -53.64 -4.02 4.03
N VAL A 21 -53.72 -3.17 3.01
CA VAL A 21 -52.89 -1.95 2.92
C VAL A 21 -53.27 -0.95 4.03
N ALA A 22 -54.57 -0.72 4.24
CA ALA A 22 -55.05 0.17 5.30
C ALA A 22 -54.68 -0.35 6.70
N ALA A 23 -54.78 -1.65 6.95
CA ALA A 23 -54.31 -2.27 8.18
C ALA A 23 -52.78 -2.15 8.33
N GLY A 24 -52.01 -2.33 7.26
CA GLY A 24 -50.56 -2.14 7.25
C GLY A 24 -50.16 -0.70 7.58
N VAL A 25 -50.85 0.30 7.02
CA VAL A 25 -50.63 1.73 7.30
C VAL A 25 -51.05 2.07 8.74
N TRP A 26 -52.17 1.53 9.22
CA TRP A 26 -52.64 1.75 10.59
C TRP A 26 -51.71 1.16 11.65
N ILE A 27 -51.23 -0.07 11.42
CA ILE A 27 -50.24 -0.74 12.27
C ILE A 27 -48.89 0.00 12.21
N GLY A 28 -48.43 0.37 11.02
CA GLY A 28 -47.16 1.09 10.82
C GLY A 28 -47.14 2.52 11.36
N GLY A 29 -48.28 3.21 11.37
CA GLY A 29 -48.37 4.63 11.75
C GLY A 29 -48.70 4.91 13.22
N ARG A 30 -49.46 4.05 13.91
CA ARG A 30 -49.92 4.30 15.30
C ARG A 30 -49.58 3.20 16.32
N HIS A 31 -49.26 1.99 15.88
CA HIS A 31 -48.96 0.84 16.74
C HIS A 31 -47.72 0.08 16.29
N ALA A 32 -46.68 0.81 15.87
CA ALA A 32 -45.39 0.21 15.55
C ALA A 32 -44.87 -0.64 16.71
N ASP A 33 -45.22 -0.28 17.96
CA ASP A 33 -44.87 -1.01 19.18
C ASP A 33 -45.55 -2.36 19.40
N ALA A 34 -46.62 -2.68 18.64
CA ALA A 34 -47.29 -3.96 18.67
C ALA A 34 -46.67 -5.02 17.72
N VAL A 35 -45.73 -4.62 16.84
CA VAL A 35 -45.07 -5.52 15.89
C VAL A 35 -43.89 -6.23 16.57
N PRO A 36 -43.78 -7.58 16.56
CA PRO A 36 -42.66 -8.29 17.17
C PRO A 36 -41.29 -7.75 16.70
N SER A 37 -40.36 -7.58 17.64
CA SER A 37 -39.05 -6.95 17.39
C SER A 37 -38.29 -7.48 16.16
N PRO A 38 -38.26 -8.80 15.84
CA PRO A 38 -37.55 -9.29 14.65
C PRO A 38 -38.14 -8.76 13.34
N VAL A 39 -39.47 -8.67 13.27
CA VAL A 39 -40.21 -8.20 12.09
C VAL A 39 -40.07 -6.68 11.97
N ARG A 40 -40.12 -5.96 13.09
CA ARG A 40 -39.92 -4.51 13.12
C ARG A 40 -38.51 -4.11 12.68
N SER A 41 -37.48 -4.77 13.22
CA SER A 41 -36.08 -4.51 12.86
C SER A 41 -35.75 -4.88 11.41
N ALA A 42 -36.40 -5.90 10.85
CA ALA A 42 -36.27 -6.26 9.43
C ALA A 42 -36.94 -5.23 8.50
N LEU A 43 -38.04 -4.60 8.93
CA LEU A 43 -38.80 -3.64 8.13
C LEU A 43 -38.32 -2.19 8.27
N THR A 44 -37.79 -1.78 9.43
CA THR A 44 -37.49 -0.36 9.72
C THR A 44 -36.01 -0.01 9.80
N GLY A 45 -35.11 -0.99 9.61
CA GLY A 45 -33.70 -0.83 9.99
C GLY A 45 -33.51 -0.78 11.51
N SER A 46 -32.25 -0.85 11.97
CA SER A 46 -31.93 -0.72 13.40
C SER A 46 -32.36 0.65 13.92
N THR A 47 -32.81 0.71 15.18
CA THR A 47 -33.22 1.95 15.87
C THR A 47 -32.19 3.07 15.71
N ASP A 48 -30.91 2.73 15.76
CA ASP A 48 -29.81 3.70 15.62
C ASP A 48 -29.74 4.33 14.22
N ARG A 49 -29.98 3.55 13.15
CA ARG A 49 -30.02 4.09 11.77
C ARG A 49 -31.16 5.08 11.60
N ARG A 50 -32.31 4.81 12.22
CA ARG A 50 -33.45 5.73 12.22
C ARG A 50 -33.11 7.02 12.95
N ILE A 51 -32.49 6.94 14.13
CA ILE A 51 -32.09 8.12 14.91
C ILE A 51 -31.10 8.98 14.14
N VAL A 52 -30.10 8.37 13.50
CA VAL A 52 -29.15 9.12 12.65
C VAL A 52 -29.89 9.82 11.51
N ASN A 53 -30.74 9.12 10.78
CA ASN A 53 -31.50 9.73 9.68
C ASN A 53 -32.44 10.84 10.16
N GLU A 54 -33.14 10.62 11.27
CA GLU A 54 -34.01 11.62 11.90
C GLU A 54 -33.22 12.87 12.30
N ALA A 55 -32.05 12.72 12.91
CA ALA A 55 -31.19 13.84 13.26
C ALA A 55 -30.73 14.62 12.00
N LEU A 56 -30.35 13.92 10.93
CA LEU A 56 -29.99 14.55 9.66
C LEU A 56 -31.17 15.28 9.02
N ASP A 57 -32.38 14.69 9.03
CA ASP A 57 -33.63 15.30 8.55
C ASP A 57 -33.93 16.60 9.30
N ARG A 58 -33.86 16.56 10.65
CA ARG A 58 -34.13 17.73 11.49
C ARG A 58 -33.12 18.84 11.27
N ILE A 59 -31.82 18.51 11.12
CA ILE A 59 -30.80 19.52 10.82
C ILE A 59 -31.07 20.17 9.46
N GLU A 60 -31.39 19.38 8.43
CA GLU A 60 -31.72 19.89 7.10
C GLU A 60 -32.96 20.81 7.11
N GLU A 61 -33.97 20.49 7.93
CA GLU A 61 -35.24 21.22 8.04
C GLU A 61 -35.14 22.53 8.84
N ILE A 62 -34.49 22.51 10.02
CA ILE A 62 -34.57 23.61 11.00
C ILE A 62 -33.29 24.46 11.08
N TYR A 63 -32.18 24.02 10.48
CA TYR A 63 -30.94 24.80 10.53
C TYR A 63 -31.09 26.10 9.72
N TYR A 64 -30.68 27.21 10.32
CA TYR A 64 -30.91 28.56 9.77
C TYR A 64 -30.24 28.85 8.40
N ARG A 65 -29.36 27.95 7.93
CA ARG A 65 -28.73 28.01 6.60
C ARG A 65 -28.99 26.72 5.84
N LYS A 66 -29.13 26.82 4.52
CA LYS A 66 -29.25 25.64 3.65
C LYS A 66 -27.92 24.86 3.62
N ILE A 67 -27.96 23.60 4.04
CA ILE A 67 -26.85 22.65 3.90
C ILE A 67 -27.35 21.45 3.07
N PRO A 68 -26.63 21.00 2.03
CA PRO A 68 -27.01 19.78 1.31
C PRO A 68 -26.90 18.55 2.19
N ARG A 69 -27.91 17.68 2.17
CA ARG A 69 -27.92 16.41 2.91
C ARG A 69 -26.68 15.54 2.69
N SER A 70 -26.13 15.53 1.47
CA SER A 70 -24.92 14.76 1.13
C SER A 70 -23.72 15.17 1.98
N VAL A 71 -23.56 16.46 2.26
CA VAL A 71 -22.48 16.97 3.11
C VAL A 71 -22.63 16.46 4.54
N LEU A 72 -23.85 16.50 5.09
CA LEU A 72 -24.11 15.98 6.43
C LEU A 72 -23.87 14.46 6.52
N ALA A 73 -24.24 13.72 5.47
CA ALA A 73 -24.00 12.28 5.38
C ALA A 73 -22.50 11.96 5.33
N ASP A 74 -21.72 12.68 4.51
CA ASP A 74 -20.28 12.51 4.41
C ASP A 74 -19.59 12.78 5.75
N GLU A 75 -19.95 13.87 6.44
CA GLU A 75 -19.42 14.22 7.76
C GLU A 75 -19.81 13.20 8.84
N ALA A 76 -21.03 12.64 8.78
CA ALA A 76 -21.47 11.59 9.69
C ALA A 76 -20.64 10.30 9.51
N ILE A 77 -20.36 9.90 8.27
CA ILE A 77 -19.50 8.75 7.97
C ILE A 77 -18.06 9.02 8.42
N ALA A 78 -17.51 10.18 8.08
CA ALA A 78 -16.16 10.58 8.51
C ALA A 78 -16.03 10.58 10.04
N GLY A 79 -17.03 11.11 10.75
CA GLY A 79 -17.11 11.09 12.21
C GLY A 79 -17.14 9.67 12.79
N ALA A 80 -17.93 8.77 12.19
CA ALA A 80 -17.99 7.37 12.59
C ALA A 80 -16.64 6.66 12.42
N VAL A 81 -15.95 6.87 11.29
CA VAL A 81 -14.61 6.31 11.04
C VAL A 81 -13.59 6.89 12.01
N LYS A 82 -13.62 8.20 12.25
CA LYS A 82 -12.72 8.87 13.22
C LYS A 82 -12.87 8.28 14.63
N ASN A 83 -14.08 7.90 15.03
CA ASN A 83 -14.35 7.31 16.34
C ASN A 83 -13.74 5.91 16.53
N LEU A 84 -13.27 5.26 15.45
CA LEU A 84 -12.49 4.02 15.55
C LEU A 84 -11.12 4.24 16.21
N ASN A 85 -10.66 5.49 16.31
CA ASN A 85 -9.32 5.85 16.79
C ASN A 85 -8.20 5.08 16.08
N ASP A 86 -8.45 4.78 14.81
CA ASP A 86 -7.55 4.10 13.90
C ASP A 86 -6.92 5.10 12.94
N ARG A 87 -5.60 5.33 13.06
CA ARG A 87 -4.87 6.26 12.19
C ARG A 87 -4.76 5.80 10.73
N PHE A 88 -5.12 4.56 10.44
CA PHE A 88 -5.09 3.98 9.09
C PHE A 88 -6.46 3.88 8.45
N SER A 89 -7.54 3.95 9.23
CA SER A 89 -8.89 3.91 8.67
C SER A 89 -9.36 5.30 8.29
N THR A 90 -9.86 5.46 7.07
CA THR A 90 -10.40 6.73 6.58
C THR A 90 -11.63 6.53 5.71
N TYR A 91 -12.52 7.51 5.73
CA TYR A 91 -13.54 7.66 4.70
C TYR A 91 -13.00 8.57 3.60
N PHE A 92 -13.21 8.19 2.35
CA PHE A 92 -13.00 9.05 1.19
C PHE A 92 -14.35 9.45 0.62
N THR A 93 -14.60 10.76 0.56
CA THR A 93 -15.70 11.29 -0.26
C THR A 93 -15.49 10.90 -1.73
N PRO A 94 -16.50 10.96 -2.61
CA PRO A 94 -16.33 10.58 -4.01
C PRO A 94 -15.18 11.31 -4.71
N ALA A 95 -15.02 12.61 -4.43
CA ALA A 95 -13.94 13.41 -4.99
C ALA A 95 -12.56 13.00 -4.44
N GLU A 96 -12.46 12.68 -3.14
CA GLU A 96 -11.22 12.21 -2.53
C GLU A 96 -10.86 10.81 -3.01
N TYR A 97 -11.85 9.93 -3.17
CA TYR A 97 -11.62 8.57 -3.62
C TYR A 97 -11.11 8.54 -5.06
N HIS A 98 -11.72 9.34 -5.94
CA HIS A 98 -11.22 9.51 -7.31
C HIS A 98 -9.77 10.03 -7.31
N ARG A 99 -9.45 11.04 -6.48
CA ARG A 99 -8.07 11.54 -6.36
C ARG A 99 -7.12 10.48 -5.81
N PHE A 100 -7.57 9.65 -4.87
CA PHE A 100 -6.78 8.55 -4.32
C PHE A 100 -6.48 7.51 -5.40
N GLN A 101 -7.48 7.09 -6.18
CA GLN A 101 -7.31 6.19 -7.32
C GLN A 101 -6.35 6.78 -8.36
N ASP A 102 -6.57 8.03 -8.77
CA ASP A 102 -5.70 8.75 -9.70
C ASP A 102 -4.26 8.81 -9.19
N ALA A 103 -4.06 9.07 -7.90
CA ALA A 103 -2.74 9.16 -7.29
C ALA A 103 -2.04 7.79 -7.28
N GLN A 104 -2.75 6.71 -6.96
CA GLN A 104 -2.19 5.35 -7.00
C GLN A 104 -1.77 4.96 -8.42
N ASP A 105 -2.62 5.21 -9.40
CA ASP A 105 -2.33 4.90 -10.81
C ASP A 105 -1.23 5.81 -11.38
N SER A 106 -1.27 7.11 -11.08
CA SER A 106 -0.31 8.09 -11.61
C SER A 106 1.04 8.07 -10.89
N ARG A 107 1.14 7.46 -9.70
CA ARG A 107 2.41 7.38 -8.95
C ARG A 107 3.52 6.74 -9.79
N PHE A 108 3.15 5.72 -10.57
CA PHE A 108 4.07 4.95 -11.41
C PHE A 108 3.77 5.04 -12.90
N THR A 109 2.78 5.85 -13.32
CA THR A 109 2.43 5.94 -14.74
C THR A 109 3.01 7.20 -15.37
N GLY A 110 3.70 7.02 -16.50
CA GLY A 110 4.32 8.10 -17.25
C GLY A 110 5.06 7.56 -18.48
N VAL A 111 6.12 8.26 -18.87
CA VAL A 111 6.94 7.88 -20.03
C VAL A 111 8.21 7.11 -19.67
N GLY A 112 8.56 7.04 -18.38
CA GLY A 112 9.66 6.22 -17.87
C GLY A 112 11.05 6.83 -18.00
N VAL A 113 11.21 8.03 -17.45
CA VAL A 113 12.50 8.73 -17.34
C VAL A 113 12.71 9.24 -15.92
N SER A 114 13.97 9.36 -15.50
CA SER A 114 14.33 10.19 -14.34
C SER A 114 14.83 11.54 -14.83
N VAL A 115 14.42 12.61 -14.17
CA VAL A 115 14.70 13.98 -14.59
C VAL A 115 15.33 14.80 -13.47
N GLN A 116 16.06 15.83 -13.86
CA GLN A 116 16.51 16.91 -13.01
C GLN A 116 15.97 18.23 -13.58
N GLN A 117 15.75 19.20 -12.70
CA GLN A 117 15.36 20.54 -13.14
C GLN A 117 16.44 21.15 -14.03
N ASP A 118 16.02 21.76 -15.13
CA ASP A 118 16.87 22.50 -16.06
C ASP A 118 16.24 23.87 -16.32
N LYS A 119 17.05 24.89 -16.63
CA LYS A 119 16.55 26.25 -16.90
C LYS A 119 15.50 26.28 -18.02
N ASP A 120 15.60 25.37 -18.98
CA ASP A 120 14.70 25.31 -20.15
C ASP A 120 13.59 24.25 -20.01
N GLY A 121 13.52 23.53 -18.87
CA GLY A 121 12.52 22.48 -18.61
C GLY A 121 13.05 21.35 -17.73
N LEU A 122 12.98 20.10 -18.22
CA LEU A 122 13.42 18.91 -17.49
C LEU A 122 14.54 18.19 -18.23
N ARG A 123 15.73 18.13 -17.64
CA ARG A 123 16.86 17.35 -18.17
C ARG A 123 16.73 15.90 -17.78
N ILE A 124 16.89 15.00 -18.74
CA ILE A 124 16.80 13.57 -18.55
C ILE A 124 18.13 13.05 -18.02
N VAL A 125 18.07 12.46 -16.82
CA VAL A 125 19.22 11.84 -16.15
C VAL A 125 19.34 10.37 -16.56
N SER A 126 18.22 9.65 -16.58
CA SER A 126 18.19 8.25 -17.01
C SER A 126 16.87 7.91 -17.71
N VAL A 127 16.89 6.86 -18.52
CA VAL A 127 15.73 6.34 -19.24
C VAL A 127 15.56 4.89 -18.84
N TYR A 128 14.39 4.53 -18.31
CA TYR A 128 14.15 3.18 -17.82
C TYR A 128 13.95 2.21 -18.99
N ASP A 129 14.48 0.99 -18.86
CA ASP A 129 14.30 -0.05 -19.88
C ASP A 129 12.84 -0.49 -19.98
N GLY A 130 12.41 -0.88 -21.19
CA GLY A 130 11.02 -1.24 -21.46
C GLY A 130 10.02 -0.07 -21.39
N SER A 131 10.48 1.16 -21.17
CA SER A 131 9.62 2.35 -21.09
C SER A 131 9.19 2.91 -22.46
N PRO A 132 8.09 3.67 -22.52
CA PRO A 132 7.71 4.45 -23.69
C PRO A 132 8.81 5.40 -24.17
N ALA A 133 9.51 6.08 -23.26
CA ALA A 133 10.60 6.98 -23.59
C ALA A 133 11.77 6.25 -24.27
N LYS A 134 12.15 5.06 -23.77
CA LYS A 134 13.20 4.24 -24.39
C LYS A 134 12.82 3.84 -25.82
N ARG A 135 11.58 3.39 -26.04
CA ARG A 135 11.05 3.07 -27.38
C ARG A 135 10.96 4.30 -28.29
N GLY A 136 10.66 5.46 -27.71
CA GLY A 136 10.61 6.76 -28.39
C GLY A 136 11.98 7.35 -28.72
N GLY A 137 13.08 6.65 -28.45
CA GLY A 137 14.43 7.11 -28.75
C GLY A 137 14.95 8.24 -27.87
N ILE A 138 14.30 8.50 -26.73
CA ILE A 138 14.77 9.45 -25.73
C ILE A 138 16.02 8.91 -25.05
N ALA A 139 17.02 9.76 -24.83
CA ALA A 139 18.31 9.40 -24.26
C ALA A 139 18.69 10.26 -23.04
N PRO A 140 19.56 9.77 -22.14
CA PRO A 140 20.18 10.61 -21.11
C PRO A 140 20.85 11.85 -21.70
N GLY A 141 20.66 13.00 -21.04
CA GLY A 141 21.17 14.30 -21.48
C GLY A 141 20.17 15.14 -22.28
N ASP A 142 19.11 14.54 -22.80
CA ASP A 142 17.99 15.24 -23.45
C ASP A 142 17.29 16.22 -22.50
N VAL A 143 16.66 17.25 -23.06
CA VAL A 143 15.84 18.20 -22.28
C VAL A 143 14.42 18.21 -22.81
N ILE A 144 13.45 17.85 -21.97
CA ILE A 144 12.02 18.01 -22.26
C ILE A 144 11.69 19.49 -22.05
N VAL A 145 11.34 20.18 -23.13
CA VAL A 145 11.07 21.63 -23.12
C VAL A 145 9.57 21.95 -23.12
N ALA A 146 8.72 21.01 -23.56
CA ALA A 146 7.27 21.13 -23.47
C ALA A 146 6.60 19.76 -23.29
N ALA A 147 5.46 19.74 -22.60
CA ALA A 147 4.59 18.57 -22.44
C ALA A 147 3.12 18.97 -22.61
N GLY A 148 2.38 18.25 -23.46
CA GLY A 148 0.96 18.51 -23.71
C GLY A 148 0.69 19.91 -24.25
N GLY A 149 1.61 20.46 -25.05
CA GLY A 149 1.54 21.83 -25.57
C GLY A 149 1.93 22.94 -24.59
N LYS A 150 2.26 22.62 -23.33
CA LYS A 150 2.71 23.59 -22.32
C LYS A 150 4.23 23.58 -22.21
N LYS A 151 4.86 24.76 -22.31
CA LYS A 151 6.30 24.94 -22.07
C LYS A 151 6.62 24.66 -20.61
N LEU A 152 7.74 23.98 -20.37
CA LEU A 152 8.22 23.62 -19.02
C LEU A 152 9.21 24.62 -18.44
N ALA A 153 9.78 25.50 -19.27
CA ALA A 153 10.68 26.56 -18.80
C ALA A 153 10.02 27.43 -17.72
N GLY A 154 10.72 27.63 -16.60
CA GLY A 154 10.23 28.41 -15.46
C GLY A 154 9.29 27.67 -14.51
N LEU A 155 8.86 26.44 -14.82
CA LEU A 155 8.14 25.59 -13.88
C LEU A 155 9.13 24.88 -12.95
N ASP A 156 8.70 24.62 -11.71
CA ASP A 156 9.40 23.70 -10.84
C ASP A 156 9.31 22.26 -11.37
N SER A 157 10.23 21.42 -10.89
CA SER A 157 10.34 20.03 -11.37
C SER A 157 9.09 19.19 -11.06
N GLU A 158 8.40 19.49 -9.97
CA GLU A 158 7.20 18.77 -9.53
C GLU A 158 6.02 19.05 -10.46
N LYS A 159 5.71 20.32 -10.73
CA LYS A 159 4.67 20.73 -11.70
C LYS A 159 4.97 20.23 -13.09
N SER A 160 6.23 20.31 -13.52
CA SER A 160 6.66 19.81 -14.83
C SER A 160 6.44 18.31 -14.96
N THR A 161 6.77 17.55 -13.91
CA THR A 161 6.56 16.10 -13.88
C THR A 161 5.07 15.75 -13.87
N ALA A 162 4.25 16.50 -13.15
CA ALA A 162 2.79 16.30 -13.11
C ALA A 162 2.13 16.43 -14.48
N LEU A 163 2.63 17.32 -15.36
CA LEU A 163 2.15 17.46 -16.74
C LEU A 163 2.48 16.25 -17.63
N ILE A 164 3.57 15.54 -17.33
CA ILE A 164 4.01 14.37 -18.09
C ILE A 164 3.29 13.10 -17.61
N LYS A 165 3.00 13.01 -16.30
CA LYS A 165 2.21 11.92 -15.72
C LYS A 165 0.75 11.96 -16.18
N GLY A 166 0.05 10.86 -15.98
CA GLY A 166 -1.35 10.68 -16.36
C GLY A 166 -1.72 9.20 -16.45
N PRO A 167 -2.99 8.87 -16.75
CA PRO A 167 -3.48 7.49 -16.79
C PRO A 167 -2.75 6.62 -17.82
N ALA A 168 -2.62 5.33 -17.55
CA ALA A 168 -1.93 4.41 -18.44
C ALA A 168 -2.73 4.21 -19.73
N GLY A 169 -2.05 4.06 -20.87
CA GLY A 169 -2.68 3.95 -22.18
C GLY A 169 -3.07 5.30 -22.82
N THR A 170 -2.96 6.41 -22.10
CA THR A 170 -3.18 7.74 -22.68
C THR A 170 -1.92 8.29 -23.33
N ASP A 171 -2.08 9.07 -24.41
CA ASP A 171 -0.95 9.68 -25.11
C ASP A 171 -0.52 11.01 -24.49
N ILE A 172 0.77 11.33 -24.65
CA ILE A 172 1.35 12.63 -24.32
C ILE A 172 2.31 13.07 -25.42
N ALA A 173 2.10 14.30 -25.91
CA ALA A 173 3.02 14.97 -26.81
C ALA A 173 4.13 15.65 -25.98
N LEU A 174 5.37 15.30 -26.26
CA LEU A 174 6.58 15.90 -25.69
C LEU A 174 7.38 16.62 -26.77
N GLU A 175 7.96 17.77 -26.42
CA GLU A 175 9.03 18.40 -27.19
C GLU A 175 10.35 18.14 -26.49
N VAL A 176 11.22 17.37 -27.12
CA VAL A 176 12.50 16.91 -26.56
C VAL A 176 13.64 17.47 -27.37
N ARG A 177 14.55 18.17 -26.70
CA ARG A 177 15.74 18.76 -27.30
C ARG A 177 16.96 17.87 -27.06
N HIS A 178 17.53 17.37 -28.15
CA HIS A 178 18.77 16.58 -28.16
C HIS A 178 19.84 17.35 -28.97
N LYS A 179 20.98 17.66 -28.33
CA LYS A 179 22.12 18.35 -28.98
C LYS A 179 21.71 19.59 -29.81
N GLY A 180 20.79 20.39 -29.28
CA GLY A 180 20.31 21.63 -29.93
C GLY A 180 19.14 21.47 -30.90
N VAL A 181 18.77 20.24 -31.27
CA VAL A 181 17.62 19.97 -32.15
C VAL A 181 16.42 19.54 -31.32
N THR A 182 15.29 20.23 -31.48
CA THR A 182 14.02 19.88 -30.81
C THR A 182 13.17 18.98 -31.70
N LYS A 183 12.73 17.85 -31.17
CA LYS A 183 11.82 16.90 -31.83
C LYS A 183 10.52 16.79 -31.06
N LYS A 184 9.41 16.69 -31.80
CA LYS A 184 8.10 16.34 -31.23
C LYS A 184 7.97 14.82 -31.20
N LEU A 185 7.61 14.29 -30.04
CA LEU A 185 7.39 12.86 -29.82
C LEU A 185 6.01 12.68 -29.17
N THR A 186 5.18 11.80 -29.72
CA THR A 186 3.97 11.34 -29.04
C THR A 186 4.26 10.00 -28.42
N LEU A 187 4.14 9.91 -27.10
CA LEU A 187 4.38 8.68 -26.35
C LEU A 187 3.10 8.25 -25.63
N THR A 188 2.81 6.96 -25.67
CA THR A 188 1.73 6.39 -24.86
C THR A 188 2.24 6.12 -23.45
N ARG A 189 1.60 6.71 -22.44
CA ARG A 189 1.95 6.51 -21.04
C ARG A 189 1.75 5.04 -20.66
N SER A 190 2.66 4.50 -19.87
CA SER A 190 2.53 3.16 -19.31
C SER A 190 2.91 3.16 -17.83
N ARG A 191 2.51 2.11 -17.11
CA ARG A 191 3.07 1.82 -15.80
C ARG A 191 4.58 1.57 -15.97
N ILE A 192 5.38 2.28 -15.20
CA ILE A 192 6.84 2.27 -15.24
C ILE A 192 7.33 1.44 -14.06
N SER A 193 8.08 0.39 -14.36
CA SER A 193 8.87 -0.31 -13.35
C SER A 193 10.14 0.49 -13.11
N VAL A 194 10.13 1.33 -12.09
CA VAL A 194 11.36 1.96 -11.60
C VAL A 194 12.13 0.89 -10.82
N PRO A 195 13.42 0.64 -11.11
CA PRO A 195 14.19 -0.32 -10.34
C PRO A 195 14.16 0.02 -8.85
N VAL A 196 13.73 -0.92 -8.03
CA VAL A 196 13.61 -0.76 -6.58
C VAL A 196 14.73 -1.47 -5.82
N VAL A 197 15.59 -2.20 -6.54
CA VAL A 197 16.71 -2.94 -5.98
C VAL A 197 18.04 -2.34 -6.41
N ALA A 198 18.91 -2.07 -5.43
CA ALA A 198 20.33 -1.85 -5.66
C ALA A 198 21.14 -2.96 -4.99
N SER A 199 22.28 -3.32 -5.60
CA SER A 199 23.11 -4.41 -5.09
C SER A 199 24.60 -4.13 -5.27
N THR A 200 25.41 -4.48 -4.28
CA THR A 200 26.86 -4.26 -4.32
C THR A 200 27.62 -5.33 -3.54
N MET A 201 28.85 -5.61 -3.93
CA MET A 201 29.73 -6.51 -3.18
C MET A 201 30.58 -5.67 -2.21
N ARG A 202 30.77 -6.17 -0.99
CA ARG A 202 31.70 -5.63 0.00
C ARG A 202 32.67 -6.72 0.43
N VAL A 203 33.87 -6.31 0.81
CA VAL A 203 34.88 -7.22 1.37
C VAL A 203 35.19 -6.76 2.78
N VAL A 204 35.00 -7.66 3.74
CA VAL A 204 35.29 -7.41 5.16
C VAL A 204 36.12 -8.58 5.66
N CYS A 205 37.33 -8.31 6.16
CA CYS A 205 38.28 -9.35 6.56
C CYS A 205 38.57 -10.40 5.46
N GLY A 206 38.62 -9.99 4.19
CA GLY A 206 38.79 -10.92 3.06
C GLY A 206 37.53 -11.73 2.70
N LYS A 207 36.43 -11.61 3.44
CA LYS A 207 35.14 -12.26 3.15
C LYS A 207 34.28 -11.42 2.23
N LYS A 208 33.72 -12.04 1.19
CA LYS A 208 32.85 -11.37 0.22
C LYS A 208 31.41 -11.36 0.72
N ILE A 209 30.85 -10.18 0.96
CA ILE A 209 29.50 -10.00 1.45
C ILE A 209 28.66 -9.26 0.42
N GLY A 210 27.57 -9.88 -0.01
CA GLY A 210 26.61 -9.27 -0.92
C GLY A 210 25.64 -8.36 -0.18
N VAL A 211 25.55 -7.09 -0.54
CA VAL A 211 24.56 -6.15 0.00
C VAL A 211 23.48 -5.92 -1.03
N VAL A 212 22.23 -6.16 -0.67
CA VAL A 212 21.04 -5.88 -1.48
C VAL A 212 20.17 -4.89 -0.70
N SER A 213 19.78 -3.79 -1.31
CA SER A 213 18.84 -2.83 -0.72
C SER A 213 17.56 -2.78 -1.54
N LEU A 214 16.41 -2.82 -0.87
CA LEU A 214 15.09 -2.74 -1.49
C LEU A 214 14.37 -1.50 -1.00
N SER A 215 13.99 -0.60 -1.90
CA SER A 215 13.31 0.65 -1.53
C SER A 215 11.79 0.52 -1.42
N GLN A 216 11.17 -0.44 -2.11
CA GLN A 216 9.72 -0.66 -2.07
C GLN A 216 9.34 -2.07 -2.54
N PHE A 217 8.28 -2.64 -1.97
CA PHE A 217 7.67 -3.91 -2.41
C PHE A 217 6.66 -3.66 -3.55
N SER A 218 7.15 -3.23 -4.71
CA SER A 218 6.34 -3.06 -5.93
C SER A 218 6.19 -4.37 -6.70
N SER A 219 5.21 -4.43 -7.61
CA SER A 219 5.03 -5.59 -8.50
C SER A 219 6.32 -5.88 -9.27
N GLY A 220 6.82 -7.11 -9.18
CA GLY A 220 8.06 -7.56 -9.81
C GLY A 220 9.34 -7.31 -9.00
N ALA A 221 9.25 -6.69 -7.81
CA ALA A 221 10.39 -6.45 -6.93
C ALA A 221 11.12 -7.76 -6.56
N HIS A 222 10.38 -8.85 -6.33
CA HIS A 222 10.96 -10.17 -6.09
C HIS A 222 11.92 -10.60 -7.19
N ALA A 223 11.56 -10.41 -8.47
CA ALA A 223 12.42 -10.80 -9.59
C ALA A 223 13.71 -9.97 -9.63
N GLU A 224 13.65 -8.68 -9.27
CA GLU A 224 14.84 -7.83 -9.14
C GLU A 224 15.76 -8.30 -8.00
N VAL A 225 15.18 -8.65 -6.84
CA VAL A 225 15.91 -9.19 -5.68
C VAL A 225 16.58 -10.52 -6.04
N TYR A 226 15.86 -11.45 -6.68
CA TYR A 226 16.41 -12.74 -7.09
C TYR A 226 17.61 -12.54 -8.02
N ARG A 227 17.48 -11.73 -9.08
CA ARG A 227 18.59 -11.45 -10.01
C ARG A 227 19.77 -10.79 -9.30
N ALA A 228 19.53 -9.90 -8.35
CA ALA A 228 20.61 -9.27 -7.57
C ALA A 228 21.37 -10.30 -6.72
N LEU A 229 20.65 -11.16 -6.00
CA LEU A 229 21.22 -12.23 -5.18
C LEU A 229 21.96 -13.26 -6.02
N GLU A 230 21.40 -13.68 -7.16
CA GLU A 230 22.03 -14.60 -8.11
C GLU A 230 23.35 -14.04 -8.64
N ARG A 231 23.38 -12.77 -9.06
CA ARG A 231 24.61 -12.10 -9.50
C ARG A 231 25.66 -12.01 -8.40
N LEU A 232 25.26 -11.69 -7.17
CA LEU A 232 26.18 -11.64 -6.03
C LEU A 232 26.73 -13.03 -5.69
N ARG A 233 25.88 -14.05 -5.71
CA ARG A 233 26.26 -15.46 -5.50
C ARG A 233 27.24 -15.93 -6.57
N ALA A 234 26.96 -15.66 -7.85
CA ALA A 234 27.85 -16.00 -8.97
C ALA A 234 29.22 -15.32 -8.88
N ARG A 235 29.29 -14.16 -8.22
CA ARG A 235 30.55 -13.43 -7.94
C ARG A 235 31.26 -13.90 -6.65
N GLY A 236 30.73 -14.94 -6.00
CA GLY A 236 31.31 -15.58 -4.82
C GLY A 236 30.98 -14.88 -3.51
N ALA A 237 29.77 -14.33 -3.35
CA ALA A 237 29.31 -13.90 -2.03
C ALA A 237 29.23 -15.09 -1.07
N GLU A 238 29.81 -14.93 0.12
CA GLU A 238 29.83 -15.91 1.22
C GLU A 238 28.74 -15.61 2.26
N GLY A 239 28.32 -14.34 2.38
CA GLY A 239 27.25 -13.89 3.28
C GLY A 239 26.51 -12.69 2.70
N TYR A 240 25.38 -12.31 3.31
CA TYR A 240 24.46 -11.33 2.73
C TYR A 240 23.94 -10.31 3.75
N VAL A 241 23.83 -9.06 3.32
CA VAL A 241 23.09 -8.01 4.03
C VAL A 241 21.90 -7.60 3.19
N PHE A 242 20.70 -7.65 3.76
CA PHE A 242 19.48 -7.17 3.14
C PHE A 242 19.01 -5.87 3.80
N ASP A 243 19.15 -4.74 3.11
CA ASP A 243 18.87 -3.40 3.63
C ASP A 243 17.43 -2.98 3.31
N LEU A 244 16.60 -2.92 4.36
CA LEU A 244 15.18 -2.53 4.34
C LEU A 244 14.92 -1.20 5.06
N ARG A 245 15.97 -0.44 5.38
CA ARG A 245 15.85 0.90 5.97
C ARG A 245 15.10 1.85 5.06
N GLY A 246 14.24 2.70 5.64
CA GLY A 246 13.42 3.64 4.88
C GLY A 246 12.32 3.02 4.02
N ASN A 247 12.17 1.69 4.02
CA ASN A 247 11.18 1.00 3.19
C ASN A 247 9.85 0.81 3.94
N GLY A 248 8.86 1.62 3.58
CA GLY A 248 7.50 1.58 4.16
C GLY A 248 6.65 0.36 3.77
N GLY A 249 7.19 -0.58 2.98
CA GLY A 249 6.54 -1.81 2.59
C GLY A 249 5.99 -1.79 1.15
N GLY A 250 4.79 -2.34 0.97
CA GLY A 250 4.14 -2.51 -0.34
C GLY A 250 3.33 -3.80 -0.37
N LEU A 251 3.38 -4.52 -1.49
CA LEU A 251 2.56 -5.71 -1.74
C LEU A 251 3.00 -6.88 -0.85
N VAL A 252 2.02 -7.53 -0.21
CA VAL A 252 2.26 -8.69 0.66
C VAL A 252 2.73 -9.91 -0.13
N ASP A 253 2.19 -10.12 -1.34
CA ASP A 253 2.62 -11.22 -2.20
C ASP A 253 4.11 -11.07 -2.60
N GLU A 254 4.56 -9.84 -2.83
CA GLU A 254 5.99 -9.56 -3.06
C GLU A 254 6.83 -9.88 -1.82
N ALA A 255 6.33 -9.60 -0.61
CA ALA A 255 7.00 -9.99 0.63
C ALA A 255 7.14 -11.51 0.76
N GLN A 256 6.09 -12.28 0.44
CA GLN A 256 6.15 -13.75 0.43
C GLN A 256 7.25 -14.26 -0.53
N LEU A 257 7.26 -13.75 -1.77
CA LEU A 257 8.21 -14.16 -2.79
C LEU A 257 9.65 -13.76 -2.44
N ILE A 258 9.85 -12.54 -1.92
CA ILE A 258 11.16 -12.05 -1.48
C ILE A 258 11.67 -12.83 -0.27
N ALA A 259 10.83 -13.11 0.73
CA ALA A 259 11.22 -13.95 1.86
C ALA A 259 11.67 -15.35 1.40
N SER A 260 11.02 -15.88 0.36
CA SER A 260 11.38 -17.18 -0.24
C SER A 260 12.75 -17.19 -0.93
N ALA A 261 13.36 -16.02 -1.22
CA ALA A 261 14.74 -15.95 -1.69
C ALA A 261 15.76 -16.35 -0.60
N TYR A 262 15.34 -16.32 0.67
CA TYR A 262 16.16 -16.59 1.85
C TYR A 262 15.67 -17.82 2.63
N LEU A 263 14.40 -18.19 2.50
CA LEU A 263 13.74 -19.30 3.19
C LEU A 263 13.38 -20.43 2.22
N GLN A 264 13.64 -21.66 2.62
CA GLN A 264 13.21 -22.85 1.89
C GLN A 264 11.72 -23.14 2.10
N ASP A 265 11.25 -23.13 3.34
CA ASP A 265 9.89 -23.51 3.72
C ASP A 265 9.38 -22.74 4.94
N GLY A 266 8.12 -23.02 5.28
CA GLY A 266 7.46 -22.54 6.48
C GLY A 266 6.71 -21.23 6.28
N VAL A 267 5.94 -20.86 7.29
CA VAL A 267 5.14 -19.63 7.29
C VAL A 267 6.07 -18.41 7.23
N VAL A 268 5.73 -17.47 6.34
CA VAL A 268 6.30 -16.12 6.26
C VAL A 268 5.43 -15.16 7.06
N VAL A 269 4.11 -15.19 6.83
CA VAL A 269 3.14 -14.35 7.53
C VAL A 269 1.80 -15.05 7.62
N THR A 270 1.09 -14.79 8.71
CA THR A 270 -0.33 -15.12 8.84
C THR A 270 -1.15 -13.83 8.84
N THR A 271 -2.20 -13.76 8.03
CA THR A 271 -3.20 -12.70 8.07
C THR A 271 -4.47 -13.22 8.73
N LYS A 272 -5.12 -12.38 9.55
CA LYS A 272 -6.40 -12.72 10.15
C LYS A 272 -7.19 -11.46 10.47
N GLY A 273 -8.49 -11.48 10.20
CA GLY A 273 -9.42 -10.40 10.55
C GLY A 273 -10.66 -10.93 11.27
N ARG A 274 -11.60 -10.03 11.57
CA ARG A 274 -12.91 -10.42 12.12
C ARG A 274 -13.77 -11.14 11.07
N THR A 275 -13.75 -10.61 9.85
CA THR A 275 -14.48 -11.12 8.68
C THR A 275 -13.54 -11.68 7.62
N VAL A 276 -12.24 -11.38 7.71
CA VAL A 276 -11.21 -11.94 6.83
C VAL A 276 -10.73 -13.27 7.41
N PRO A 277 -10.84 -14.39 6.67
CA PRO A 277 -10.40 -15.70 7.14
C PRO A 277 -8.90 -15.70 7.40
N GLU A 278 -8.46 -16.58 8.30
CA GLU A 278 -7.03 -16.80 8.54
C GLU A 278 -6.38 -17.34 7.26
N ARG A 279 -5.35 -16.65 6.77
CA ARG A 279 -4.52 -17.11 5.64
C ARG A 279 -3.07 -17.15 6.05
N ARG A 280 -2.42 -18.28 5.81
CA ARG A 280 -0.98 -18.46 6.00
C ARG A 280 -0.29 -18.38 4.65
N LEU A 281 0.67 -17.47 4.54
CA LEU A 281 1.54 -17.37 3.37
C LEU A 281 2.86 -18.05 3.71
N GLU A 282 3.20 -19.09 2.95
CA GLU A 282 4.40 -19.90 3.17
C GLU A 282 5.48 -19.57 2.14
N ALA A 283 6.74 -19.87 2.49
CA ALA A 283 7.84 -19.78 1.56
C ALA A 283 7.66 -20.77 0.39
N THR A 284 8.09 -20.39 -0.81
CA THR A 284 7.78 -21.11 -2.05
C THR A 284 8.85 -22.10 -2.51
N GLY A 285 9.84 -22.44 -1.67
CA GLY A 285 10.78 -23.53 -1.97
C GLY A 285 11.95 -23.19 -2.90
N ARG A 286 12.34 -21.91 -3.05
CA ARG A 286 13.39 -21.49 -4.01
C ARG A 286 14.40 -20.48 -3.44
N PRO A 287 15.13 -20.83 -2.37
CA PRO A 287 16.13 -19.93 -1.80
C PRO A 287 17.28 -19.72 -2.79
N VAL A 288 17.57 -18.44 -3.07
CA VAL A 288 18.74 -18.04 -3.85
C VAL A 288 19.96 -17.97 -2.94
N VAL A 289 19.76 -17.49 -1.71
CA VAL A 289 20.81 -17.45 -0.69
C VAL A 289 21.02 -18.86 -0.13
N PRO A 290 22.25 -19.41 -0.15
CA PRO A 290 22.52 -20.72 0.44
C PRO A 290 22.08 -20.79 1.91
N MET A 291 21.45 -21.89 2.32
CA MET A 291 20.89 -22.00 3.68
C MET A 291 21.93 -21.88 4.80
N GLY A 292 23.19 -22.27 4.53
CA GLY A 292 24.31 -22.10 5.48
C GLY A 292 25.01 -20.75 5.41
N ALA A 293 24.64 -19.86 4.48
CA ALA A 293 25.25 -18.54 4.38
C ALA A 293 24.64 -17.58 5.44
N PRO A 294 25.46 -16.84 6.21
CA PRO A 294 24.98 -15.89 7.19
C PRO A 294 24.29 -14.70 6.53
N VAL A 295 23.21 -14.23 7.16
CA VAL A 295 22.38 -13.12 6.66
C VAL A 295 22.14 -12.14 7.78
N ALA A 296 22.31 -10.84 7.50
CA ALA A 296 21.80 -9.77 8.33
C ALA A 296 20.72 -8.99 7.57
N VAL A 297 19.65 -8.60 8.27
CA VAL A 297 18.64 -7.68 7.74
C VAL A 297 18.82 -6.34 8.43
N LEU A 298 19.01 -5.27 7.67
CA LEU A 298 19.21 -3.93 8.20
C LEU A 298 17.88 -3.17 8.19
N VAL A 299 17.46 -2.67 9.35
CA VAL A 299 16.15 -2.03 9.56
C VAL A 299 16.23 -0.73 10.35
N ASP A 300 15.21 0.11 10.18
CA ASP A 300 15.04 1.33 10.98
C ASP A 300 13.57 1.62 11.29
N ARG A 301 13.32 2.76 11.93
CA ARG A 301 11.97 3.23 12.29
C ARG A 301 11.02 3.41 11.12
N ASP A 302 11.55 3.50 9.89
CA ASP A 302 10.78 3.72 8.66
C ASP A 302 10.58 2.40 7.88
N THR A 303 11.21 1.30 8.31
CA THR A 303 10.87 -0.07 7.91
C THR A 303 9.47 -0.41 8.40
N ALA A 304 8.51 -0.58 7.49
CA ALA A 304 7.10 -0.82 7.84
C ALA A 304 6.42 -1.92 6.99
N SER A 305 5.34 -2.51 7.52
CA SER A 305 4.40 -3.37 6.75
C SER A 305 5.09 -4.58 6.10
N ALA A 306 5.01 -4.75 4.78
CA ALA A 306 5.69 -5.82 4.02
C ALA A 306 7.19 -5.97 4.38
N SER A 307 7.89 -4.87 4.67
CA SER A 307 9.29 -4.92 5.14
C SER A 307 9.42 -5.60 6.50
N GLU A 308 8.49 -5.31 7.42
CA GLU A 308 8.44 -5.94 8.75
C GLU A 308 8.00 -7.40 8.65
N ILE A 309 7.17 -7.76 7.67
CA ILE A 309 6.82 -9.16 7.40
C ILE A 309 8.07 -9.95 7.02
N VAL A 310 8.88 -9.47 6.06
CA VAL A 310 10.11 -10.17 5.66
C VAL A 310 11.12 -10.20 6.80
N ALA A 311 11.39 -9.06 7.43
CA ALA A 311 12.33 -8.98 8.54
C ALA A 311 11.92 -9.90 9.70
N GLY A 312 10.64 -9.88 10.08
CA GLY A 312 10.09 -10.70 11.16
C GLY A 312 10.11 -12.19 10.82
N ALA A 313 9.80 -12.57 9.58
CA ALA A 313 9.88 -13.96 9.14
C ALA A 313 11.31 -14.51 9.19
N LEU A 314 12.30 -13.72 8.75
CA LEU A 314 13.70 -14.11 8.78
C LEU A 314 14.26 -14.15 10.20
N GLN A 315 13.87 -13.19 11.05
CA GLN A 315 14.27 -13.16 12.46
C GLN A 315 13.68 -14.34 13.25
N ASP A 316 12.36 -14.56 13.17
CA ASP A 316 11.66 -15.61 13.93
C ASP A 316 12.15 -17.01 13.61
N ARG A 317 12.60 -17.21 12.36
CA ARG A 317 13.12 -18.51 11.90
C ARG A 317 14.63 -18.65 12.12
N GLY A 318 15.27 -17.69 12.79
CA GLY A 318 16.72 -17.67 12.98
C GLY A 318 17.49 -17.63 11.66
N ARG A 319 16.85 -17.21 10.56
CA ARG A 319 17.48 -17.18 9.24
C ARG A 319 18.39 -15.97 9.08
N ALA A 320 18.07 -14.86 9.74
CA ALA A 320 18.89 -13.66 9.69
C ALA A 320 18.93 -12.94 11.03
N THR A 321 20.08 -12.33 11.32
CA THR A 321 20.25 -11.40 12.44
C THR A 321 19.69 -10.04 12.05
N LEU A 322 18.73 -9.52 12.81
CA LEU A 322 18.15 -8.21 12.59
C LEU A 322 19.06 -7.13 13.21
N VAL A 323 19.53 -6.20 12.39
CA VAL A 323 20.47 -5.16 12.79
C VAL A 323 19.83 -3.80 12.56
N GLY A 324 19.95 -2.87 13.50
CA GLY A 324 19.50 -1.49 13.30
C GLY A 324 18.74 -0.90 14.47
N THR A 325 17.59 -0.26 14.19
CA THR A 325 16.68 0.28 15.21
C THR A 325 15.30 -0.37 15.11
N ARG A 326 14.45 -0.15 16.11
CA ARG A 326 13.08 -0.69 16.13
C ARG A 326 12.30 -0.25 14.89
N THR A 327 11.56 -1.17 14.28
CA THR A 327 10.73 -0.89 13.10
C THR A 327 9.46 -0.11 13.43
N PHE A 328 8.71 0.29 12.39
CA PHE A 328 7.55 1.18 12.51
C PHE A 328 6.37 0.59 13.31
N GLY A 329 6.11 -0.71 13.18
CA GLY A 329 5.01 -1.42 13.84
C GLY A 329 3.68 -1.36 13.09
N LYS A 330 3.66 -1.39 11.75
CA LYS A 330 2.40 -1.50 11.01
C LYS A 330 2.00 -2.98 10.89
N GLY A 331 1.29 -3.48 11.89
CA GLY A 331 0.77 -4.87 11.90
C GLY A 331 -0.67 -5.03 11.46
N VAL A 332 -1.23 -4.08 10.73
CA VAL A 332 -2.60 -4.12 10.20
C VAL A 332 -2.63 -3.89 8.71
N PHE A 333 -3.69 -4.39 8.07
CA PHE A 333 -3.99 -4.13 6.67
C PHE A 333 -5.38 -3.55 6.49
N GLN A 334 -5.49 -2.73 5.46
CA GLN A 334 -6.72 -2.08 5.11
C GLN A 334 -7.34 -2.78 3.89
N GLU A 335 -8.67 -2.73 3.81
CA GLU A 335 -9.43 -3.04 2.61
C GLU A 335 -10.19 -1.79 2.18
N VAL A 336 -10.23 -1.57 0.86
CA VAL A 336 -11.00 -0.49 0.26
C VAL A 336 -12.37 -1.02 -0.10
N ILE A 337 -13.41 -0.49 0.55
CA ILE A 337 -14.81 -0.86 0.34
C ILE A 337 -15.51 0.31 -0.34
N GLU A 338 -15.83 0.15 -1.62
CA GLU A 338 -16.57 1.15 -2.40
C GLU A 338 -18.01 1.30 -1.86
N LEU A 339 -18.47 2.54 -1.76
CA LEU A 339 -19.81 2.89 -1.33
C LEU A 339 -20.66 3.34 -2.52
N SER A 340 -21.99 3.18 -2.40
CA SER A 340 -22.93 3.51 -3.48
C SER A 340 -23.00 4.99 -3.84
N ASN A 341 -22.45 5.88 -3.01
CA ASN A 341 -22.34 7.31 -3.31
C ASN A 341 -21.11 7.64 -4.19
N GLY A 342 -20.27 6.66 -4.53
CA GLY A 342 -19.03 6.85 -5.28
C GLY A 342 -17.79 7.12 -4.41
N GLY A 343 -17.95 7.19 -3.09
CA GLY A 343 -16.85 7.24 -2.12
C GLY A 343 -16.36 5.84 -1.72
N ALA A 344 -15.47 5.78 -0.75
CA ALA A 344 -14.98 4.49 -0.22
C ALA A 344 -14.58 4.56 1.25
N LEU A 345 -14.66 3.42 1.93
CA LEU A 345 -14.04 3.19 3.23
C LEU A 345 -12.69 2.49 2.99
N ASP A 346 -11.58 3.12 3.37
CA ASP A 346 -10.29 2.44 3.52
C ASP A 346 -10.19 2.03 5.00
N ILE A 347 -10.57 0.77 5.30
CA ILE A 347 -10.84 0.31 6.66
C ILE A 347 -9.89 -0.80 7.07
N THR A 348 -9.37 -0.76 8.29
CA THR A 348 -8.56 -1.86 8.81
C THR A 348 -9.38 -3.14 8.92
N ALA A 349 -9.08 -4.12 8.07
CA ALA A 349 -9.81 -5.37 7.94
C ALA A 349 -9.20 -6.51 8.78
N GLY A 350 -7.90 -6.42 9.09
CA GLY A 350 -7.22 -7.45 9.87
C GLY A 350 -5.78 -7.11 10.23
N GLN A 351 -5.09 -8.13 10.73
CA GLN A 351 -3.76 -8.05 11.33
C GLN A 351 -2.78 -9.03 10.69
N TYR A 352 -1.50 -8.69 10.76
CA TYR A 352 -0.38 -9.53 10.38
C TYR A 352 0.28 -10.13 11.62
N PHE A 353 0.60 -11.42 11.52
CA PHE A 353 1.34 -12.17 12.54
C PHE A 353 2.59 -12.78 11.91
N THR A 354 3.72 -12.60 12.58
CA THR A 354 4.98 -13.24 12.22
C THR A 354 4.92 -14.76 12.48
N PRO A 355 5.90 -15.57 12.03
CA PRO A 355 5.86 -17.02 12.21
C PRO A 355 5.78 -17.49 13.67
N SER A 356 6.34 -16.74 14.61
CA SER A 356 6.22 -17.00 16.06
C SER A 356 4.90 -16.52 16.69
N GLY A 357 3.98 -15.97 15.88
CA GLY A 357 2.71 -15.42 16.33
C GLY A 357 2.78 -13.99 16.88
N ARG A 358 3.91 -13.27 16.72
CA ARG A 358 4.00 -11.87 17.17
C ARG A 358 3.12 -11.00 16.28
N ASN A 359 2.27 -10.19 16.93
CA ASN A 359 1.56 -9.10 16.27
C ASN A 359 2.47 -7.87 16.14
N LEU A 360 2.80 -7.48 14.91
CA LEU A 360 3.65 -6.33 14.60
C LEU A 360 3.04 -5.00 15.09
N GLY A 361 1.71 -4.90 15.12
CA GLY A 361 0.93 -3.75 15.59
C GLY A 361 0.77 -3.70 17.10
N GLY A 362 1.26 -4.72 17.83
CA GLY A 362 1.13 -4.78 19.29
C GLY A 362 -0.33 -4.85 19.73
N ARG A 363 -0.80 -3.80 20.42
CA ARG A 363 -2.17 -3.73 21.00
C ARG A 363 -3.16 -2.93 20.16
N GLY A 364 -2.77 -2.41 18.99
CA GLY A 364 -3.72 -1.67 18.18
C GLY A 364 -3.15 -0.94 16.99
N VAL A 365 -3.90 0.07 16.57
CA VAL A 365 -3.74 0.79 15.31
C VAL A 365 -3.06 2.15 15.48
N SER A 366 -3.03 2.69 16.70
CA SER A 366 -2.47 4.01 17.01
C SER A 366 -0.93 4.02 17.15
N GLN A 367 -0.36 3.04 17.84
CA GLN A 367 1.08 2.83 17.97
C GLN A 367 1.42 1.34 17.97
N GLY A 368 2.23 0.94 16.98
CA GLY A 368 2.69 -0.44 16.83
C GLY A 368 3.86 -0.78 17.74
N ARG A 369 4.03 -2.08 18.03
CA ARG A 369 5.22 -2.57 18.76
C ARG A 369 6.46 -2.58 17.86
N GLY A 370 6.29 -2.94 16.59
CA GLY A 370 7.42 -3.18 15.68
C GLY A 370 8.28 -4.37 16.10
N LEU A 371 9.35 -4.58 15.35
CA LEU A 371 10.41 -5.55 15.62
C LEU A 371 11.56 -4.86 16.34
N GLU A 372 12.04 -5.48 17.42
CA GLU A 372 13.30 -5.07 18.03
C GLU A 372 14.46 -5.75 17.29
N PRO A 373 15.53 -5.02 16.95
CA PRO A 373 16.72 -5.60 16.34
C PRO A 373 17.48 -6.46 17.34
N ASP A 374 18.07 -7.56 16.87
CA ASP A 374 18.96 -8.41 17.67
C ASP A 374 20.28 -7.68 17.98
N VAL A 375 20.73 -6.83 17.05
CA VAL A 375 21.90 -5.96 17.23
C VAL A 375 21.48 -4.51 17.00
N ARG A 376 21.52 -3.70 18.07
CA ARG A 376 21.23 -2.27 17.96
C ARG A 376 22.33 -1.55 17.20
N ALA A 377 21.94 -0.83 16.16
CA ALA A 377 22.83 -0.02 15.36
C ALA A 377 22.06 1.19 14.81
N LYS A 378 22.60 2.40 14.97
CA LYS A 378 21.98 3.62 14.46
C LYS A 378 22.97 4.34 13.56
N ASP A 379 22.51 4.70 12.37
CA ASP A 379 23.26 5.53 11.45
C ASP A 379 23.24 6.98 11.91
N ASN A 380 24.40 7.64 11.91
CA ASN A 380 24.51 9.06 12.18
C ASN A 380 24.62 9.82 10.85
N PRO A 381 23.57 10.51 10.38
CA PRO A 381 23.59 11.18 9.08
C PRO A 381 24.62 12.32 8.98
N LYS A 382 25.26 12.72 10.10
CA LYS A 382 26.32 13.72 10.14
C LYS A 382 27.70 13.14 9.83
N THR A 383 27.87 11.82 9.84
CA THR A 383 29.15 11.17 9.52
C THR A 383 29.15 10.73 8.06
N ARG A 384 30.35 10.50 7.50
CA ARG A 384 30.49 9.95 6.13
C ARG A 384 30.33 8.43 6.09
N VAL A 385 30.32 7.78 7.25
CA VAL A 385 30.34 6.32 7.37
C VAL A 385 28.96 5.88 7.83
N ASP A 386 28.35 4.96 7.10
CA ASP A 386 27.10 4.33 7.52
C ASP A 386 27.39 3.32 8.64
N GLU A 387 27.25 3.74 9.91
CA GLU A 387 27.63 2.91 11.04
C GLU A 387 26.75 1.65 11.14
N ALA A 388 25.46 1.79 10.81
CA ALA A 388 24.52 0.68 10.86
C ALA A 388 24.87 -0.39 9.82
N ARG A 389 25.19 0.01 8.59
CA ARG A 389 25.67 -0.91 7.55
C ARG A 389 27.00 -1.54 7.91
N ARG A 390 27.93 -0.78 8.50
CA ARG A 390 29.21 -1.33 8.97
C ARG A 390 28.98 -2.42 10.02
N ILE A 391 28.08 -2.20 10.98
CA ILE A 391 27.72 -3.21 11.99
C ILE A 391 27.06 -4.43 11.35
N ALA A 392 26.14 -4.26 10.41
CA ALA A 392 25.53 -5.39 9.69
C ALA A 392 26.56 -6.22 8.91
N LEU A 393 27.47 -5.57 8.19
CA LEU A 393 28.57 -6.23 7.50
C LEU A 393 29.48 -6.98 8.47
N SER A 394 29.78 -6.38 9.62
CA SER A 394 30.65 -6.97 10.64
C SER A 394 29.98 -8.16 11.34
N THR A 395 28.66 -8.09 11.55
CA THR A 395 27.82 -9.20 12.08
C THR A 395 27.92 -10.41 11.16
N VAL A 396 27.70 -10.23 9.84
CA VAL A 396 27.83 -11.30 8.85
C VAL A 396 29.28 -11.81 8.78
N ALA A 397 30.27 -10.93 8.82
CA ALA A 397 31.68 -11.33 8.78
C ALA A 397 32.11 -12.15 10.01
N ALA A 398 31.57 -11.84 11.19
CA ALA A 398 31.85 -12.58 12.42
C ALA A 398 31.31 -14.02 12.33
N GLU A 399 30.10 -14.22 11.78
CA GLU A 399 29.55 -15.55 11.52
C GLU A 399 30.35 -16.34 10.45
N LEU A 400 31.04 -15.63 9.55
CA LEU A 400 32.00 -16.22 8.61
C LEU A 400 33.41 -16.46 9.22
N GLY A 401 33.58 -16.27 10.53
CA GLY A 401 34.83 -16.52 11.24
C GLY A 401 35.81 -15.34 11.32
N CYS A 402 35.39 -14.09 11.04
CA CYS A 402 36.26 -12.93 11.28
C CYS A 402 36.27 -12.53 12.77
N ALA A 403 37.36 -12.85 13.47
CA ALA A 403 37.53 -12.59 14.90
C ALA A 403 37.55 -11.09 15.29
N THR A 404 37.83 -10.18 14.36
CA THR A 404 37.91 -8.72 14.63
C THR A 404 36.61 -7.97 14.38
N ALA A 405 35.54 -8.66 13.95
CA ALA A 405 34.30 -8.05 13.48
C ALA A 405 33.09 -8.22 14.42
N ALA A 406 33.23 -8.90 15.55
CA ALA A 406 32.09 -9.09 16.47
C ALA A 406 31.66 -7.72 17.05
N PRO A 407 30.42 -7.25 16.77
CA PRO A 407 29.89 -6.13 17.53
C PRO A 407 29.79 -6.57 18.99
N SER A 408 30.25 -5.72 19.91
CA SER A 408 30.05 -5.95 21.35
C SER A 408 28.56 -6.18 21.59
N ARG A 409 28.17 -7.42 21.93
CA ARG A 409 26.80 -7.71 22.36
C ARG A 409 26.53 -6.85 23.61
N PRO A 410 25.38 -6.15 23.68
CA PRO A 410 25.03 -5.33 24.84
C PRO A 410 24.88 -6.16 26.11
#